data_AF-K6VJW7-F1
#
_entry.id   AF-K6VJW7-F1
#
_cell.length_a   1.000
_cell.length_b   1.000
_cell.length_c   1.000
_cell.angle_alpha   90.00
_cell.angle_beta   90.00
_cell.angle_gamma   90.00
#
_symmetry.space_group_name_H-M   'P 1'
#
loop_
_entity.id
_entity.type
_entity.pdbx_description
1 polymer ?
#
loop_
_entity_poly.entity_id
_entity_poly.type
_entity_poly.pdbx_seq_one_letter_code
_entity_poly.pdbx_strand_id
1 'polypeptide(L)'
;GSISHCKHAPKKEKAVSPFDDTSGGKGNDSIPEWRKKIQRYTGVQIYEEEDKDHRKKQPVDCPFPVSKSVIFEKNKVNKSEDPININYSNIASDLYPEKGFKTPNRKKHFSSDWEMLLAHNHGLYNFKNTDHNTIYLAIEYYKCLLTHSFHMNPDVSNQKCVKWFNEFMQCKLDEHKLNYGYNYIGNRRNKKSKAYIAAPDYQYS
;
A
#
# COMPACT_ATOMS: atom_id res chain seq x y z
N GLY A 1 2.30 -27.87 26.34
CA GLY A 1 2.04 -26.94 25.24
C GLY A 1 1.34 -25.74 25.81
N SER A 2 2.03 -24.59 25.88
CA SER A 2 1.49 -23.37 26.47
C SER A 2 0.62 -22.64 25.46
N ILE A 3 -0.67 -22.50 25.75
CA ILE A 3 -1.65 -21.81 24.91
C ILE A 3 -1.36 -20.31 24.96
N SER A 4 -0.84 -19.76 23.86
CA SER A 4 -0.68 -18.32 23.67
C SER A 4 -2.02 -17.69 23.29
N HIS A 5 -2.37 -16.58 23.97
CA HIS A 5 -3.51 -15.69 23.73
C HIS A 5 -4.81 -15.94 24.54
N CYS A 6 -4.73 -15.85 25.87
CA CYS A 6 -5.92 -15.68 26.72
C CYS A 6 -6.26 -14.21 27.07
N LYS A 7 -5.47 -13.20 26.64
CA LYS A 7 -5.65 -11.81 27.11
C LYS A 7 -6.15 -10.79 26.08
N HIS A 8 -6.47 -11.17 24.83
CA HIS A 8 -6.85 -10.22 23.77
C HIS A 8 -8.17 -10.55 23.05
N ALA A 9 -8.95 -11.52 23.52
CA ALA A 9 -10.31 -11.72 23.03
C ALA A 9 -11.29 -11.05 24.00
N PRO A 10 -11.72 -9.79 23.77
CA PRO A 10 -12.95 -9.34 24.41
C PRO A 10 -14.05 -10.32 23.98
N LYS A 11 -14.88 -10.75 24.93
CA LYS A 11 -16.06 -11.59 24.67
C LYS A 11 -16.86 -10.94 23.53
N LYS A 12 -16.77 -11.50 22.32
CA LYS A 12 -17.47 -11.01 21.12
C LYS A 12 -18.97 -11.26 21.33
N GLU A 13 -19.63 -10.29 21.92
CA GLU A 13 -21.10 -10.22 21.98
C GLU A 13 -21.66 -9.25 20.93
N LYS A 14 -20.80 -8.55 20.18
CA LYS A 14 -21.20 -7.64 19.09
C LYS A 14 -20.43 -7.97 17.81
N ALA A 15 -21.16 -8.26 16.74
CA ALA A 15 -20.61 -8.31 15.38
C ALA A 15 -20.03 -6.96 15.01
N VAL A 16 -18.88 -6.95 14.33
CA VAL A 16 -18.32 -5.72 13.75
C VAL A 16 -18.85 -5.53 12.32
N SER A 17 -19.25 -6.62 11.67
CA SER A 17 -19.85 -6.65 10.34
C SER A 17 -20.90 -7.76 10.25
N PRO A 18 -21.95 -7.61 9.42
CA PRO A 18 -22.92 -8.68 9.17
C PRO A 18 -22.29 -9.98 8.64
N PHE A 19 -21.10 -9.91 8.03
CA PHE A 19 -20.34 -11.08 7.58
C PHE A 19 -19.67 -11.86 8.74
N ASP A 20 -19.43 -11.21 9.87
CA ASP A 20 -18.85 -11.87 11.05
C ASP A 20 -19.89 -12.77 11.74
N ASP A 21 -21.16 -12.38 11.72
CA ASP A 21 -22.27 -13.09 12.38
C ASP A 21 -22.66 -14.39 11.67
N THR A 22 -22.58 -14.44 10.34
CA THR A 22 -22.92 -15.67 9.58
C THR A 22 -21.81 -16.71 9.58
N SER A 23 -20.56 -16.33 9.87
CA SER A 23 -19.48 -17.31 10.09
C SER A 23 -19.57 -18.02 11.46
N GLY A 24 -20.35 -17.46 12.39
CA GLY A 24 -20.48 -17.91 13.78
C GLY A 24 -21.88 -18.32 14.23
N GLY A 25 -22.87 -18.39 13.33
CA GLY A 25 -24.20 -18.90 13.63
C GLY A 25 -24.97 -18.13 14.71
N LYS A 26 -24.75 -16.82 14.85
CA LYS A 26 -25.50 -15.98 15.79
C LYS A 26 -26.36 -15.00 14.99
N GLY A 27 -27.66 -15.31 14.88
CA GLY A 27 -28.65 -14.48 14.21
C GLY A 27 -29.01 -13.24 15.03
N ASN A 28 -28.08 -12.30 15.17
CA ASN A 28 -28.31 -11.03 15.87
C ASN A 28 -28.78 -9.92 14.93
N ASP A 29 -28.50 -10.03 13.63
CA ASP A 29 -28.96 -9.09 12.62
C ASP A 29 -30.32 -9.55 12.04
N SER A 30 -31.34 -8.69 12.14
CA SER A 30 -32.70 -8.92 11.60
C SER A 30 -32.81 -8.73 10.08
N ILE A 31 -31.67 -8.63 9.38
CA ILE A 31 -31.60 -8.17 7.99
C ILE A 31 -31.08 -9.30 7.10
N PRO A 32 -31.79 -9.67 6.02
CA PRO A 32 -31.31 -10.69 5.09
C PRO A 32 -29.98 -10.26 4.43
N GLU A 33 -28.97 -11.11 4.54
CA GLU A 33 -27.60 -10.85 4.05
C GLU A 33 -27.55 -10.91 2.51
N TRP A 34 -27.24 -9.78 1.86
CA TRP A 34 -26.91 -9.74 0.44
C TRP A 34 -25.42 -10.04 0.23
N ARG A 35 -25.05 -11.32 0.07
CA ARG A 35 -23.68 -11.68 -0.29
C ARG A 35 -23.31 -11.09 -1.65
N LYS A 36 -22.29 -10.22 -1.68
CA LYS A 36 -21.77 -9.69 -2.96
C LYS A 36 -21.02 -10.81 -3.69
N LYS A 37 -21.04 -10.79 -5.03
CA LYS A 37 -20.23 -11.70 -5.85
C LYS A 37 -18.75 -11.36 -5.70
N ILE A 38 -17.85 -12.32 -5.90
CA ILE A 38 -16.39 -12.13 -5.75
C ILE A 38 -15.84 -10.98 -6.61
N GLN A 39 -16.44 -10.76 -7.79
CA GLN A 39 -16.13 -9.68 -8.73
C GLN A 39 -16.36 -8.27 -8.14
N ARG A 40 -17.11 -8.15 -7.04
CA ARG A 40 -17.35 -6.89 -6.32
C ARG A 40 -16.40 -6.64 -5.15
N TYR A 41 -15.64 -7.65 -4.72
CA TYR A 41 -14.63 -7.49 -3.68
C TYR A 41 -13.22 -7.28 -4.25
N THR A 42 -12.97 -7.80 -5.45
CA THR A 42 -11.65 -7.76 -6.08
C THR A 42 -11.77 -7.94 -7.59
N GLY A 43 -10.84 -7.35 -8.35
CA GLY A 43 -10.75 -7.57 -9.78
C GLY A 43 -9.72 -6.67 -10.45
N VAL A 44 -9.48 -6.88 -11.74
CA VAL A 44 -8.69 -6.00 -12.61
C VAL A 44 -9.58 -4.88 -13.15
N GLN A 45 -8.99 -3.70 -13.37
CA GLN A 45 -9.65 -2.56 -14.00
C GLN A 45 -9.91 -2.84 -15.49
N ILE A 46 -10.98 -2.26 -16.03
CA ILE A 46 -11.35 -2.36 -17.45
C ILE A 46 -11.37 -0.98 -18.10
N TYR A 47 -11.21 -0.94 -19.42
CA TYR A 47 -11.47 0.28 -20.19
C TYR A 47 -12.95 0.66 -20.05
N GLU A 48 -13.18 1.91 -19.66
CA GLU A 48 -14.52 2.43 -19.42
C GLU A 48 -15.30 2.63 -20.72
N GLU A 49 -16.60 2.85 -20.58
CA GLU A 49 -17.53 2.92 -21.69
C GLU A 49 -17.47 4.28 -22.39
N GLU A 50 -16.37 4.58 -23.08
CA GLU A 50 -16.38 5.56 -24.16
C GLU A 50 -16.83 4.86 -25.45
N ASP A 51 -17.84 5.39 -26.12
CA ASP A 51 -18.66 4.69 -27.11
C ASP A 51 -17.92 4.24 -28.40
N LYS A 52 -16.61 4.52 -28.52
CA LYS A 52 -15.81 4.19 -29.71
C LYS A 52 -14.56 3.35 -29.44
N ASP A 53 -14.32 2.89 -28.21
CA ASP A 53 -13.15 2.05 -27.93
C ASP A 53 -13.44 0.56 -28.18
N HIS A 54 -12.63 -0.07 -29.05
CA HIS A 54 -12.64 -1.50 -29.33
C HIS A 54 -12.23 -2.35 -28.12
N ARG A 55 -11.53 -1.76 -27.14
CA ARG A 55 -11.11 -2.40 -25.89
C ARG A 55 -12.14 -2.26 -24.76
N LYS A 56 -13.33 -1.71 -25.05
CA LYS A 56 -14.41 -1.56 -24.07
C LYS A 56 -14.69 -2.88 -23.35
N LYS A 57 -14.84 -2.80 -22.02
CA LYS A 57 -15.06 -3.96 -21.11
C LYS A 57 -13.90 -4.98 -21.07
N GLN A 58 -12.79 -4.73 -21.77
CA GLN A 58 -11.60 -5.56 -21.66
C GLN A 58 -10.71 -5.07 -20.50
N PRO A 59 -9.97 -5.97 -19.83
CA PRO A 59 -9.01 -5.59 -18.81
C PRO A 59 -7.96 -4.62 -19.37
N VAL A 60 -7.61 -3.60 -18.59
CA VAL A 60 -6.55 -2.66 -18.93
C VAL A 60 -5.24 -3.42 -19.18
N ASP A 61 -4.58 -3.10 -20.28
CA ASP A 61 -3.32 -3.74 -20.62
C ASP A 61 -2.20 -3.22 -19.71
N CYS A 62 -1.46 -4.16 -19.13
CA CYS A 62 -0.31 -3.90 -18.29
C CYS A 62 0.87 -4.66 -18.89
N PRO A 63 2.07 -4.06 -18.96
CA PRO A 63 3.25 -4.76 -19.47
C PRO A 63 3.65 -5.98 -18.63
N PHE A 64 3.10 -6.10 -17.41
CA PHE A 64 3.35 -7.21 -16.50
C PHE A 64 2.21 -8.24 -16.55
N PRO A 65 2.50 -9.54 -16.38
CA PRO A 65 1.51 -10.61 -16.43
C PRO A 65 0.62 -10.61 -15.18
N VAL A 66 -0.41 -9.75 -15.15
CA VAL A 66 -1.41 -9.71 -14.09
C VAL A 66 -2.52 -10.71 -14.39
N SER A 67 -2.98 -11.44 -13.36
CA SER A 67 -4.11 -12.37 -13.50
C SER A 67 -5.39 -11.63 -13.91
N LYS A 68 -5.80 -11.83 -15.17
CA LYS A 68 -7.04 -11.31 -15.78
C LYS A 68 -8.28 -12.17 -15.44
N SER A 69 -8.18 -13.14 -14.52
CA SER A 69 -9.25 -14.12 -14.27
C SER A 69 -10.47 -13.55 -13.53
N VAL A 70 -10.31 -12.42 -12.83
CA VAL A 70 -11.40 -11.75 -12.12
C VAL A 70 -11.42 -10.30 -12.55
N ILE A 71 -12.50 -9.90 -13.21
CA ILE A 71 -12.78 -8.53 -13.62
C ILE A 71 -13.67 -7.90 -12.56
N PHE A 72 -13.38 -6.65 -12.20
CA PHE A 72 -14.23 -5.93 -11.25
C PHE A 72 -15.50 -5.44 -11.96
N GLU A 73 -16.66 -5.83 -11.43
CA GLU A 73 -17.96 -5.42 -11.97
C GLU A 73 -18.54 -4.28 -11.12
N LYS A 74 -18.60 -3.07 -11.70
CA LYS A 74 -19.27 -1.92 -11.06
C LYS A 74 -20.77 -2.20 -10.97
N ASN A 75 -21.37 -1.95 -9.81
CA ASN A 75 -22.82 -2.07 -9.65
C ASN A 75 -23.50 -0.77 -10.13
N LYS A 76 -23.63 -0.60 -11.46
CA LYS A 76 -24.22 0.61 -12.05
C LYS A 76 -25.76 0.64 -12.04
N VAL A 77 -26.45 -0.50 -11.97
CA VAL A 77 -27.87 -0.58 -12.38
C VAL A 77 -28.83 -1.24 -11.39
N ASN A 78 -28.38 -2.05 -10.43
CA ASN A 78 -29.31 -2.70 -9.50
C ASN A 78 -29.10 -2.17 -8.08
N LYS A 79 -29.59 -0.96 -7.83
CA LYS A 79 -30.00 -0.61 -6.48
C LYS A 79 -31.17 -1.53 -6.16
N SER A 80 -31.04 -2.41 -5.18
CA SER A 80 -32.25 -2.80 -4.43
C SER A 80 -32.93 -1.49 -4.04
N GLU A 81 -34.22 -1.35 -4.30
CA GLU A 81 -34.93 -0.06 -4.22
C GLU A 81 -34.64 0.69 -2.90
N ASP A 82 -34.33 -0.03 -1.82
CA ASP A 82 -33.85 0.51 -0.54
C ASP A 82 -32.47 -0.06 -0.10
N PRO A 83 -31.34 0.63 -0.35
CA PRO A 83 -30.08 0.29 0.30
C PRO A 83 -30.13 0.67 1.78
N ILE A 84 -30.14 -0.33 2.66
CA ILE A 84 -30.22 -0.16 4.13
C ILE A 84 -29.07 0.70 4.68
N ASN A 85 -27.87 0.59 4.09
CA ASN A 85 -26.70 1.33 4.52
C ASN A 85 -26.12 2.13 3.34
N ILE A 86 -26.39 3.44 3.40
CA ILE A 86 -25.99 4.47 2.44
C ILE A 86 -24.68 5.20 2.86
N ASN A 87 -23.93 4.66 3.81
CA ASN A 87 -22.65 5.25 4.17
C ASN A 87 -21.67 5.19 3.01
N TYR A 88 -20.72 6.13 3.02
CA TYR A 88 -19.70 6.25 1.98
C TYR A 88 -18.96 4.94 1.72
N SER A 89 -18.61 4.17 2.77
CA SER A 89 -17.94 2.88 2.64
C SER A 89 -18.70 1.88 1.76
N ASN A 90 -20.03 1.82 1.93
CA ASN A 90 -20.88 0.94 1.15
C ASN A 90 -21.03 1.41 -0.29
N ILE A 91 -21.27 2.69 -0.51
CA ILE A 91 -21.42 3.27 -1.85
C ILE A 91 -20.09 3.15 -2.63
N ALA A 92 -18.96 3.42 -1.98
CA ALA A 92 -17.63 3.30 -2.58
C ALA A 92 -17.36 1.86 -3.03
N SER A 93 -17.79 0.85 -2.26
CA SER A 93 -17.58 -0.56 -2.59
C SER A 93 -18.31 -1.03 -3.87
N ASP A 94 -19.35 -0.32 -4.30
CA ASP A 94 -20.06 -0.59 -5.57
C ASP A 94 -19.32 -0.04 -6.79
N LEU A 95 -18.48 0.98 -6.59
CA LEU A 95 -17.72 1.66 -7.63
C LEU A 95 -16.27 1.22 -7.69
N TYR A 96 -15.69 0.83 -6.55
CA TYR A 96 -14.29 0.50 -6.37
C TYR A 96 -14.12 -0.68 -5.40
N PRO A 97 -13.18 -1.60 -5.65
CA PRO A 97 -12.86 -2.65 -4.69
C PRO A 97 -12.20 -2.07 -3.44
N GLU A 98 -12.67 -2.47 -2.25
CA GLU A 98 -12.16 -1.94 -0.96
C GLU A 98 -10.65 -2.14 -0.76
N LYS A 99 -10.09 -3.24 -1.28
CA LYS A 99 -8.65 -3.54 -1.23
C LYS A 99 -7.85 -2.98 -2.42
N GLY A 100 -8.49 -2.19 -3.27
CA GLY A 100 -7.97 -1.73 -4.54
C GLY A 100 -7.98 -2.80 -5.64
N PHE A 101 -7.77 -2.36 -6.88
CA PHE A 101 -7.68 -3.26 -8.02
C PHE A 101 -6.48 -4.21 -7.90
N LYS A 102 -6.56 -5.36 -8.58
CA LYS A 102 -5.42 -6.25 -8.75
C LYS A 102 -4.38 -5.55 -9.63
N THR A 103 -3.30 -5.08 -9.02
CA THR A 103 -2.15 -4.46 -9.69
C THR A 103 -0.93 -5.40 -9.67
N PRO A 104 0.09 -5.15 -10.49
CA PRO A 104 1.37 -5.84 -10.41
C PRO A 104 1.88 -5.85 -8.97
N ASN A 105 2.37 -6.99 -8.52
CA ASN A 105 2.95 -7.15 -7.19
C ASN A 105 4.47 -7.07 -7.28
N ARG A 106 5.09 -6.20 -6.47
CA ARG A 106 6.54 -6.00 -6.37
C ARG A 106 7.33 -7.32 -6.40
N LYS A 107 7.01 -8.24 -5.49
CA LYS A 107 7.75 -9.51 -5.29
C LYS A 107 7.48 -10.56 -6.38
N LYS A 108 6.43 -10.39 -7.18
CA LYS A 108 6.00 -11.41 -8.17
C LYS A 108 6.19 -10.99 -9.62
N HIS A 109 6.24 -9.70 -9.92
CA HIS A 109 6.17 -9.19 -11.29
C HIS A 109 7.37 -8.37 -11.73
N PHE A 110 8.26 -8.01 -10.80
CA PHE A 110 9.49 -7.29 -11.13
C PHE A 110 10.67 -8.18 -10.77
N SER A 111 11.56 -8.40 -11.75
CA SER A 111 12.79 -9.16 -11.56
C SER A 111 13.82 -8.34 -10.79
N SER A 112 13.78 -7.02 -11.00
CA SER A 112 14.79 -6.06 -10.57
C SER A 112 14.14 -4.75 -10.15
N ASP A 113 14.78 -4.02 -9.22
CA ASP A 113 14.24 -2.74 -8.72
C ASP A 113 14.17 -1.66 -9.82
N TRP A 114 15.02 -1.72 -10.85
CA TRP A 114 14.99 -0.75 -11.96
C TRP A 114 13.72 -0.87 -12.82
N GLU A 115 13.20 -2.08 -13.06
CA GLU A 115 11.97 -2.32 -13.83
C GLU A 115 10.76 -1.69 -13.12
N MET A 116 10.75 -1.80 -11.78
CA MET A 116 9.74 -1.24 -10.92
C MET A 116 9.76 0.29 -10.94
N LEU A 117 10.95 0.89 -10.86
CA LEU A 117 11.13 2.35 -10.94
C LEU A 117 10.73 2.89 -12.32
N LEU A 118 11.08 2.18 -13.39
CA LEU A 118 10.70 2.55 -14.75
C LEU A 118 9.17 2.50 -14.93
N ALA A 119 8.53 1.42 -14.48
CA ALA A 119 7.07 1.29 -14.53
C ALA A 119 6.37 2.40 -13.74
N HIS A 120 6.90 2.79 -12.58
CA HIS A 120 6.36 3.91 -11.82
C HIS A 120 6.50 5.24 -12.56
N ASN A 121 7.67 5.54 -13.12
CA ASN A 121 7.90 6.79 -13.85
C ASN A 121 6.96 6.95 -15.06
N HIS A 122 6.56 5.85 -15.68
CA HIS A 122 5.59 5.85 -16.78
C HIS A 122 4.13 5.74 -16.33
N GLY A 123 3.83 5.78 -15.03
CA GLY A 123 2.47 5.69 -14.49
C GLY A 123 1.83 4.30 -14.62
N LEU A 124 2.63 3.27 -14.89
CA LEU A 124 2.19 1.87 -15.10
C LEU A 124 2.22 1.05 -13.81
N TYR A 125 2.82 1.58 -12.74
CA TYR A 125 2.86 0.97 -11.42
C TYR A 125 2.81 2.02 -10.31
N ASN A 126 1.83 1.91 -9.42
CA ASN A 126 1.78 2.71 -8.20
C ASN A 126 2.31 1.88 -7.04
N PHE A 127 3.27 2.45 -6.31
CA PHE A 127 3.69 1.88 -5.05
C PHE A 127 2.50 1.83 -4.08
N LYS A 128 2.22 0.66 -3.51
CA LYS A 128 1.22 0.56 -2.44
C LYS A 128 1.74 1.34 -1.24
N ASN A 129 0.82 1.94 -0.49
CA ASN A 129 1.04 2.98 0.52
C ASN A 129 1.87 2.54 1.75
N THR A 130 2.56 1.39 1.70
CA THR A 130 3.25 0.78 2.84
C THR A 130 4.75 1.02 2.88
N ASP A 131 5.37 1.50 1.80
CA ASP A 131 6.84 1.59 1.69
C ASP A 131 7.33 3.03 1.37
N HIS A 132 6.57 4.05 1.78
CA HIS A 132 6.69 5.41 1.24
C HIS A 132 8.05 6.11 1.46
N ASN A 133 8.79 5.81 2.53
CA ASN A 133 9.97 6.61 2.87
C ASN A 133 11.19 6.29 1.97
N THR A 134 11.43 5.02 1.66
CA THR A 134 12.59 4.64 0.84
C THR A 134 12.39 4.88 -0.65
N ILE A 135 11.13 4.83 -1.10
CA ILE A 135 10.78 4.92 -2.51
C ILE A 135 11.01 6.33 -3.06
N TYR A 136 10.68 7.37 -2.29
CA TYR A 136 10.91 8.75 -2.73
C TYR A 136 12.40 9.03 -2.96
N LEU A 137 13.27 8.57 -2.05
CA LEU A 137 14.73 8.72 -2.19
C LEU A 137 15.28 8.00 -3.42
N ALA A 138 14.75 6.81 -3.75
CA ALA A 138 15.11 6.09 -4.97
C ALA A 138 14.66 6.82 -6.24
N ILE A 139 13.47 7.43 -6.22
CA ILE A 139 12.96 8.24 -7.33
C ILE A 139 13.83 9.48 -7.55
N GLU A 140 14.15 10.22 -6.48
CA GLU A 140 14.99 11.43 -6.58
C GLU A 140 16.42 11.10 -7.04
N TYR A 141 16.97 9.96 -6.61
CA TYR A 141 18.23 9.46 -7.14
C TYR A 141 18.16 9.24 -8.66
N TYR A 142 17.14 8.55 -9.15
CA TYR A 142 16.98 8.28 -10.57
C TYR A 142 16.71 9.54 -11.40
N LYS A 143 15.87 10.45 -10.90
CA LYS A 143 15.65 11.77 -11.51
C LYS A 143 16.97 12.54 -11.62
N CYS A 144 17.79 12.53 -10.58
CA CYS A 144 19.10 13.16 -10.60
C CYS A 144 20.03 12.56 -11.67
N LEU A 145 20.02 11.23 -11.83
CA LEU A 145 20.82 10.58 -12.87
C LEU A 145 20.37 10.99 -14.28
N LEU A 146 19.06 11.05 -14.51
CA LEU A 146 18.50 11.47 -15.80
C LEU A 146 18.87 12.92 -16.13
N THR A 147 18.76 13.85 -15.17
CA THR A 147 19.10 15.27 -15.41
C THR A 147 20.57 15.48 -15.76
N HIS A 148 21.45 14.60 -15.29
CA HIS A 148 22.88 14.66 -15.59
C HIS A 148 23.32 13.80 -16.77
N SER A 149 22.36 13.26 -17.54
CA SER A 149 22.64 12.45 -18.73
C SER A 149 23.56 11.27 -18.41
N PHE A 150 23.19 10.46 -17.41
CA PHE A 150 24.01 9.32 -16.96
C PHE A 150 24.37 8.34 -18.08
N HIS A 151 23.56 8.25 -19.13
CA HIS A 151 23.83 7.44 -20.32
C HIS A 151 25.07 7.90 -21.09
N MET A 152 25.45 9.17 -21.00
CA MET A 152 26.60 9.76 -21.70
C MET A 152 27.79 9.98 -20.74
N ASN A 153 27.52 10.43 -19.51
CA ASN A 153 28.55 10.76 -18.52
C ASN A 153 28.21 10.14 -17.16
N PRO A 154 28.40 8.82 -17.00
CA PRO A 154 28.00 8.10 -15.80
C PRO A 154 28.77 8.55 -14.56
N ASP A 155 30.08 8.80 -14.67
CA ASP A 155 30.91 9.19 -13.52
C ASP A 155 30.50 10.53 -12.92
N VAL A 156 30.26 11.53 -13.78
CA VAL A 156 29.81 12.87 -13.36
C VAL A 156 28.39 12.80 -12.77
N SER A 157 27.52 11.99 -13.37
CA SER A 157 26.15 11.80 -12.86
C SER A 157 26.15 11.12 -11.50
N ASN A 158 26.95 10.07 -11.33
CA ASN A 158 27.09 9.37 -10.06
C ASN A 158 27.66 10.28 -8.97
N GLN A 159 28.70 11.06 -9.27
CA GLN A 159 29.27 12.01 -8.30
C GLN A 159 28.24 13.05 -7.82
N LYS A 160 27.38 13.52 -8.71
CA LYS A 160 26.34 14.51 -8.37
C LYS A 160 25.14 13.90 -7.65
N CYS A 161 24.84 12.63 -7.90
CA CYS A 161 23.64 11.97 -7.38
C CYS A 161 23.88 11.04 -6.19
N VAL A 162 25.15 10.81 -5.80
CA VAL A 162 25.54 9.93 -4.69
C VAL A 162 24.88 10.30 -3.36
N LYS A 163 24.54 11.58 -3.15
CA LYS A 163 23.79 12.03 -1.97
C LYS A 163 22.49 11.25 -1.82
N TRP A 164 21.65 11.22 -2.86
CA TRP A 164 20.36 10.54 -2.82
C TRP A 164 20.49 9.03 -2.68
N PHE A 165 21.53 8.46 -3.28
CA PHE A 165 21.88 7.06 -3.08
C PHE A 165 22.24 6.76 -1.62
N ASN A 166 23.06 7.59 -0.97
CA ASN A 166 23.44 7.41 0.42
C ASN A 166 22.24 7.53 1.37
N GLU A 167 21.38 8.53 1.16
CA GLU A 167 20.13 8.68 1.91
C GLU A 167 19.22 7.45 1.75
N PHE A 168 19.08 6.95 0.53
CA PHE A 168 18.32 5.74 0.24
C PHE A 168 18.88 4.52 1.01
N MET A 169 20.20 4.34 0.98
CA MET A 169 20.86 3.22 1.68
C MET A 169 20.73 3.32 3.20
N GLN A 170 20.83 4.53 3.77
CA GLN A 170 20.60 4.76 5.20
C GLN A 170 19.15 4.43 5.58
N CYS A 171 18.19 4.90 4.79
CA CYS A 171 16.77 4.63 5.02
C CYS A 171 16.45 3.12 4.96
N LYS A 172 17.09 2.38 4.04
CA LYS A 172 16.98 0.91 3.98
C LYS A 172 17.54 0.21 5.22
N LEU A 173 18.68 0.69 5.72
CA LEU A 173 19.27 0.16 6.95
C LEU A 173 18.35 0.41 8.15
N ASP A 174 17.75 1.59 8.24
CA ASP A 174 16.85 1.94 9.34
C ASP A 174 15.54 1.15 9.28
N GLU A 175 14.98 0.94 8.08
CA GLU A 175 13.86 0.02 7.87
C GLU A 175 14.18 -1.39 8.37
N HIS A 176 15.38 -1.89 8.05
CA HIS A 176 15.84 -3.20 8.52
C HIS A 176 15.99 -3.23 10.06
N LYS A 177 16.56 -2.18 10.67
CA LYS A 177 16.68 -2.08 12.14
C LYS A 177 15.32 -2.15 12.83
N LEU A 178 14.33 -1.42 12.31
CA LEU A 178 12.97 -1.38 12.84
C LEU A 178 12.27 -2.74 12.70
N ASN A 179 12.36 -3.36 11.53
CA ASN A 179 11.67 -4.63 11.26
C ASN A 179 12.21 -5.80 12.09
N TYR A 180 13.52 -5.81 12.37
CA TYR A 180 14.18 -6.89 13.10
C TYR A 180 14.48 -6.56 14.57
N GLY A 181 14.05 -5.39 15.05
CA GLY A 181 14.19 -4.99 16.45
C GLY A 181 15.64 -4.77 16.90
N TYR A 182 16.53 -4.36 16.00
CA TYR A 182 17.91 -4.04 16.35
C TYR A 182 17.95 -2.74 17.19
N ASN A 183 18.58 -2.80 18.36
CA ASN A 183 18.77 -1.65 19.24
C ASN A 183 20.11 -1.77 20.00
N TYR A 184 20.51 -0.72 20.71
CA TYR A 184 21.71 -0.66 21.52
C TYR A 184 21.40 -0.20 22.95
N ILE A 185 22.24 -0.60 23.92
CA ILE A 185 22.14 -0.13 25.29
C ILE A 185 22.77 1.27 25.36
N GLY A 186 21.95 2.29 25.60
CA GLY A 186 22.41 3.66 25.77
C GLY A 186 23.19 3.87 27.08
N ASN A 187 24.24 4.69 27.02
CA ASN A 187 24.97 5.09 28.22
C ASN A 187 24.15 6.03 29.11
N ARG A 188 24.53 6.11 30.39
CA ARG A 188 23.97 7.12 31.30
C ARG A 188 24.24 8.52 30.76
N ARG A 189 23.27 9.40 30.97
CA ARG A 189 23.33 10.79 30.57
C ARG A 189 24.58 11.48 31.15
N ASN A 190 25.31 12.18 30.30
CA ASN A 190 26.50 12.92 30.72
C ASN A 190 26.11 14.07 31.68
N LYS A 191 26.89 14.26 32.74
CA LYS A 191 26.69 15.33 33.74
C LYS A 191 26.66 16.72 33.12
N LYS A 192 27.37 16.93 32.00
CA LYS A 192 27.37 18.20 31.22
C LYS A 192 26.60 18.07 29.90
N SER A 193 25.47 17.36 29.88
CA SER A 193 24.63 17.26 28.67
C SER A 193 24.01 18.60 28.25
N LYS A 194 23.88 19.56 29.19
CA LYS A 194 23.42 20.91 28.91
C LYS A 194 24.60 21.86 28.94
N ALA A 195 24.62 22.83 28.02
CA ALA A 195 25.65 23.87 28.00
C ALA A 195 25.53 24.80 29.23
N TYR A 196 24.30 25.12 29.65
CA TYR A 196 23.99 25.96 30.82
C TYR A 196 22.79 25.39 31.59
N ILE A 197 22.67 25.74 32.88
CA ILE A 197 21.62 25.20 33.77
C ILE A 197 20.21 25.55 33.25
N ALA A 198 20.02 26.79 32.79
CA ALA A 198 18.75 27.28 32.25
C ALA A 198 18.51 26.88 30.78
N ALA A 199 19.47 26.23 30.12
CA ALA A 199 19.31 25.85 28.72
C ALA A 199 18.19 24.80 28.59
N PRO A 200 17.31 24.94 27.59
CA PRO A 200 16.31 23.92 27.29
C PRO A 200 17.00 22.63 26.88
N ASP A 201 16.35 21.52 27.20
CA ASP A 201 16.92 20.20 27.03
C ASP A 201 15.98 19.33 26.22
N TYR A 202 16.07 19.54 24.91
CA TYR A 202 15.27 18.83 23.93
C TYR A 202 15.54 17.33 24.03
N GLN A 203 14.47 16.57 24.22
CA GLN A 203 14.54 15.12 24.17
C GLN A 203 14.51 14.69 22.70
N TYR A 204 15.50 13.89 22.32
CA TYR A 204 15.57 13.26 21.00
C TYR A 204 15.24 11.77 21.17
N SER A 205 14.46 11.24 20.23
CA SER A 205 14.07 9.83 20.14
C SER A 205 15.24 8.93 19.76
#